data_AF-A0A954K1J7-F1
#
_entry.id   AF-A0A954K1J7-F1
#
_cell.length_a   1.000
_cell.length_b   1.000
_cell.length_c   1.000
_cell.angle_alpha   90.00
_cell.angle_beta   90.00
_cell.angle_gamma   90.00
#
_symmetry.space_group_name_H-M   'P 1'
#
loop_
_entity.id
_entity.type
_entity.pdbx_description
1 polymer ?
#
loop_
_entity_poly.entity_id
_entity_poly.type
_entity_poly.pdbx_seq_one_letter_code
_entity_poly.pdbx_strand_id
1 'polypeptide(L)' 'SRIENNKLALEAVVLSADGQERITATSSGAFEEATEIGIQVAQKLLEAGAGRLISTDGDS' A
#
# COMPACT_ATOMS: atom_id res chain seq x y z
N SER A 1 -8.46 0.76 7.40
CA SER A 1 -8.09 2.13 7.82
C SER A 1 -8.69 2.41 9.19
N ARG A 2 -8.16 3.40 9.90
CA ARG A 2 -8.66 3.85 11.21
C ARG A 2 -8.48 5.36 11.35
N ILE A 3 -9.29 6.00 12.18
CA ILE A 3 -9.09 7.41 12.54
C ILE A 3 -8.32 7.44 13.86
N GLU A 4 -7.15 8.07 13.87
CA GLU A 4 -6.30 8.24 15.06
C GLU A 4 -5.85 9.70 15.13
N ASN A 5 -6.04 10.35 16.29
CA ASN A 5 -5.65 11.75 16.50
C ASN A 5 -6.17 12.70 15.40
N ASN A 6 -7.42 12.52 14.99
CA ASN A 6 -8.07 13.27 13.91
C ASN A 6 -7.39 13.13 12.53
N LYS A 7 -6.67 12.03 12.30
CA LYS A 7 -6.07 11.68 11.01
C LYS A 7 -6.60 10.34 10.53
N LEU A 8 -6.82 10.23 9.22
CA LEU A 8 -7.04 8.95 8.56
C LEU A 8 -5.69 8.22 8.47
N ALA A 9 -5.57 7.09 9.14
CA ALA A 9 -4.43 6.18 9.01
C ALA A 9 -4.80 5.01 8.08
N LEU A 10 -3.98 4.80 7.05
CA LEU A 10 -4.07 3.70 6.11
C LEU A 10 -2.85 2.80 6.24
N GLU A 11 -3.09 1.53 6.52
CA GLU A 11 -2.11 0.45 6.42
C GLU A 11 -2.52 -0.43 5.22
N ALA A 12 -1.55 -0.75 4.36
CA ALA A 12 -1.74 -1.65 3.24
C ALA A 12 -0.66 -2.72 3.22
N VAL A 13 -1.00 -3.84 2.58
CA VAL A 13 -0.15 -5.02 2.45
C VAL A 13 -0.26 -5.59 1.05
N VAL A 14 0.88 -5.99 0.48
CA VAL A 14 0.98 -6.82 -0.72
C VAL A 14 1.66 -8.14 -0.33
N LEU A 15 1.09 -9.24 -0.78
CA LEU A 15 1.54 -10.60 -0.50
C LEU A 15 1.95 -11.27 -1.80
N SER A 16 2.99 -12.11 -1.76
CA SER A 16 3.23 -13.08 -2.84
C SER A 16 2.10 -14.11 -2.90
N ALA A 17 1.92 -14.74 -4.07
CA ALA A 17 0.91 -15.78 -4.26
C ALA A 17 1.09 -16.99 -3.33
N ASP A 18 2.33 -17.31 -2.96
CA ASP A 18 2.66 -18.38 -2.02
C ASP A 18 2.60 -17.94 -0.54
N GLY A 19 2.37 -16.65 -0.28
CA GLY A 19 2.31 -16.07 1.07
C GLY A 19 3.65 -15.93 1.79
N GLN A 20 4.77 -16.29 1.16
CA GLN A 20 6.10 -16.27 1.78
C GLN A 20 6.70 -14.86 1.87
N GLU A 21 6.30 -13.96 0.98
CA GLU A 21 6.75 -12.57 0.96
C GLU A 21 5.60 -11.61 1.27
N ARG A 22 5.91 -10.61 2.10
CA ARG A 22 4.97 -9.56 2.50
C ARG A 22 5.67 -8.21 2.45
N ILE A 23 5.04 -7.24 1.78
CA ILE A 23 5.44 -5.83 1.82
C ILE A 23 4.29 -5.03 2.42
N THR A 24 4.62 -4.18 3.39
CA THR A 24 3.66 -3.31 4.06
C THR A 24 4.05 -1.86 3.87
N ALA A 25 3.05 -0.99 3.76
CA ALA A 25 3.25 0.45 3.80
C ALA A 25 2.14 1.11 4.60
N THR A 26 2.48 2.24 5.21
CA THR A 26 1.53 3.08 5.94
C THR A 26 1.61 4.53 5.46
N SER A 27 0.48 5.22 5.50
CA SER A 27 0.41 6.67 5.39
C SER A 27 -0.75 7.21 6.21
N SER A 28 -0.68 8.48 6.58
CA SER A 28 -1.73 9.13 7.36
C SER A 28 -1.83 10.61 7.03
N GLY A 29 -3.04 11.14 7.03
CA GLY A 29 -3.31 12.56 6.72
C GLY A 29 -4.71 12.97 7.15
N ALA A 30 -5.15 14.13 6.70
CA ALA A 30 -6.51 14.60 6.91
C ALA A 30 -7.53 13.70 6.18
N PHE A 31 -8.79 13.72 6.61
CA PHE A 31 -9.81 12.88 5.98
C PHE A 31 -10.08 13.29 4.53
N GLU A 32 -9.96 14.59 4.25
CA GLU A 32 -10.10 15.21 2.93
C GLU A 32 -9.01 14.74 1.95
N GLU A 33 -7.89 14.24 2.47
CA GLU A 33 -6.74 13.74 1.71
C GLU A 33 -6.83 12.23 1.44
N ALA A 34 -7.96 11.57 1.69
CA ALA A 34 -8.09 10.11 1.61
C ALA A 34 -7.57 9.51 0.29
N THR A 35 -7.87 10.15 -0.84
CA THR A 35 -7.37 9.71 -2.15
C THR A 35 -5.85 9.83 -2.27
N GLU A 36 -5.29 10.96 -1.84
CA GLU A 36 -3.84 11.23 -1.81
C GLU A 36 -3.12 10.20 -0.94
N ILE A 37 -3.67 9.91 0.24
CA ILE A 37 -3.16 8.89 1.17
C ILE A 37 -3.12 7.51 0.49
N GLY A 38 -4.17 7.15 -0.27
CA GLY A 38 -4.21 5.90 -1.04
C GLY A 38 -3.10 5.83 -2.09
N ILE A 39 -2.92 6.90 -2.88
CA ILE A 39 -1.88 7.00 -3.91
C ILE A 39 -0.48 6.88 -3.28
N GLN A 40 -0.22 7.61 -2.19
CA GLN A 40 1.06 7.58 -1.48
C GLN A 40 1.39 6.18 -0.93
N VAL A 41 0.40 5.49 -0.37
CA VAL A 41 0.59 4.12 0.13
C VAL A 41 0.91 3.17 -1.02
N ALA A 42 0.22 3.28 -2.16
CA ALA A 42 0.50 2.48 -3.34
C ALA A 42 1.91 2.75 -3.91
N GLN A 43 2.33 4.01 -3.99
CA GLN A 43 3.68 4.40 -4.41
C GLN A 43 4.75 3.81 -3.49
N LYS A 44 4.60 3.96 -2.16
CA LYS A 44 5.50 3.35 -1.17
C LYS A 44 5.63 1.84 -1.33
N LEU A 45 4.52 1.15 -1.63
CA LEU A 45 4.54 -0.29 -1.91
C LEU A 45 5.36 -0.60 -3.17
N LEU A 46 5.13 0.13 -4.27
CA LEU A 46 5.86 -0.07 -5.52
C LEU A 46 7.36 0.21 -5.38
N GLU A 47 7.73 1.30 -4.69
CA GLU A 47 9.12 1.65 -4.38
C GLU A 47 9.80 0.58 -3.51
N ALA A 48 9.04 -0.03 -2.58
CA ALA A 48 9.51 -1.16 -1.78
C ALA A 48 9.55 -2.49 -2.57
N GLY A 49 9.23 -2.47 -3.86
CA GLY A 49 9.33 -3.62 -4.77
C GLY A 49 8.06 -4.45 -4.89
N ALA A 50 6.91 -4.00 -4.37
CA ALA A 50 5.65 -4.75 -4.40
C ALA A 50 5.20 -5.13 -5.82
N GLY A 51 5.66 -4.40 -6.85
CA GLY A 51 5.43 -4.73 -8.26
C GLY A 51 5.76 -6.19 -8.57
N ARG A 52 6.93 -6.70 -8.17
CA ARG A 52 7.35 -8.09 -8.46
C ARG A 52 6.43 -9.17 -7.84
N LEU A 53 5.65 -8.81 -6.81
CA LEU A 53 4.76 -9.75 -6.12
C LEU A 53 3.40 -9.89 -6.84
N ILE A 54 3.02 -8.87 -7.61
CA ILE A 54 1.73 -8.80 -8.32
C ILE A 54 1.90 -8.85 -9.84
N SER A 55 3.12 -8.66 -10.34
CA SER A 55 3.49 -8.98 -11.71
C SER A 55 3.38 -10.48 -11.91
N THR A 56 2.34 -10.90 -12.63
CA THR A 56 2.35 -12.21 -13.28
C THR A 56 3.36 -12.13 -14.43
N ASP A 57 4.22 -13.14 -14.61
CA ASP A 57 5.16 -13.27 -15.76
C ASP A 57 4.41 -13.44 -17.12
N GLY A 58 3.42 -12.60 -17.40
CA GLY A 58 2.47 -12.78 -18.50
C GLY A 58 2.01 -11.49 -19.20
N ASP A 59 2.56 -10.32 -18.86
CA ASP A 59 2.43 -9.14 -19.73
C ASP A 59 3.54 -9.19 -20.78
N SER A 60 3.19 -9.80 -21.92
CA SER A 60 3.97 -9.77 -23.17
C SER A 60 3.81 -8.44 -23.89
#